data_AF-A0AA41RWM0-F1
#
_entry.id   AF-A0AA41RWM0-F1
#
_cell.length_a   1.000
_cell.length_b   1.000
_cell.length_c   1.000
_cell.angle_alpha   90.00
_cell.angle_beta   90.00
_cell.angle_gamma   90.00
#
_symmetry.space_group_name_H-M   'P 1'
#
loop_
_entity.id
_entity.type
_entity.pdbx_description
1 polymer ?
#
loop_
_entity_poly.entity_id
_entity_poly.type
_entity_poly.pdbx_seq_one_letter_code
_entity_poly.pdbx_strand_id
1 'polypeptide(L)'
;MKEYTIMMLMYLANQIPLFGVSSINHPDLRRISTDHGFEGHPLRKDLPLSGYVEVRYDDPEKRVVSEPIEMTQDFAIFDSASPWEERSDV
;
A
#
# COMPACT_ATOMS: atom_id res chain seq x y z
N MET A 1 -19.31 23.09 -6.52
CA MET A 1 -18.05 23.24 -7.30
C MET A 1 -16.81 23.05 -6.45
N LYS A 2 -16.61 23.77 -5.34
CA LYS A 2 -15.40 23.65 -4.49
C LYS A 2 -15.22 22.27 -3.83
N GLU A 3 -16.32 21.61 -3.42
CA GLU A 3 -16.25 20.30 -2.76
C GLU A 3 -15.83 19.17 -3.70
N TYR A 4 -16.30 19.18 -4.95
CA TYR A 4 -15.88 18.21 -5.97
C TYR A 4 -14.40 18.35 -6.35
N THR A 5 -13.86 19.58 -6.36
CA THR A 5 -12.44 19.83 -6.61
C THR A 5 -11.57 19.29 -5.48
N ILE A 6 -11.96 19.46 -4.23
CA ILE A 6 -11.24 18.91 -3.06
C ILE A 6 -11.29 17.38 -3.09
N MET A 7 -12.45 16.79 -3.37
CA MET A 7 -12.60 15.33 -3.49
C MET A 7 -11.73 14.76 -4.62
N MET A 8 -11.68 15.44 -5.78
CA MET A 8 -10.84 15.03 -6.90
C MET A 8 -9.35 15.11 -6.58
N LEU A 9 -8.90 16.20 -5.93
CA LEU A 9 -7.50 16.35 -5.52
C LEU A 9 -7.11 15.30 -4.48
N MET A 10 -7.98 15.04 -3.51
CA MET A 10 -7.77 13.97 -2.50
C MET A 10 -7.66 12.60 -3.17
N TYR A 11 -8.52 12.30 -4.14
CA TYR A 11 -8.48 11.04 -4.87
C TYR A 11 -7.16 10.87 -5.65
N LEU A 12 -6.74 11.89 -6.40
CA LEU A 12 -5.48 11.88 -7.15
C LEU A 12 -4.26 11.79 -6.23
N ALA A 13 -4.27 12.49 -5.09
CA ALA A 13 -3.20 12.44 -4.10
C ALA A 13 -3.04 11.06 -3.45
N ASN A 14 -4.10 10.24 -3.39
CA ASN A 14 -4.01 8.86 -2.91
C ASN A 14 -3.44 7.89 -3.96
N GLN A 15 -3.58 8.17 -5.27
CA GLN A 15 -3.09 7.25 -6.30
C GLN A 15 -1.56 7.18 -6.38
N ILE A 16 -0.88 8.30 -6.15
CA ILE A 16 0.57 8.41 -6.25
C ILE A 16 1.29 7.56 -5.20
N PRO A 17 1.02 7.68 -3.88
CA PRO A 17 1.66 6.83 -2.88
C PRO A 17 1.29 5.36 -3.03
N LEU A 18 0.08 5.04 -3.49
CA LEU A 18 -0.42 3.66 -3.55
C LEU A 18 0.03 2.87 -4.77
N PHE A 19 0.08 3.52 -5.95
CA PHE A 19 0.37 2.86 -7.23
C PHE A 19 1.60 3.40 -7.96
N GLY A 20 2.08 4.60 -7.59
CA GLY A 20 3.20 5.27 -8.26
C GLY A 20 2.83 5.92 -9.59
N VAL A 21 1.55 6.22 -9.80
CA VAL A 21 1.06 6.91 -11.00
C VAL A 21 1.17 8.41 -10.79
N SER A 22 2.19 9.05 -11.37
CA SER A 22 2.41 10.50 -11.23
C SER A 22 1.30 11.31 -11.91
N SER A 23 0.68 12.24 -11.19
CA SER A 23 -0.24 13.23 -11.77
C SER A 23 0.52 14.49 -12.21
N ILE A 24 0.29 14.96 -13.44
CA ILE A 24 0.82 16.24 -13.93
C ILE A 24 -0.05 17.36 -13.36
N ASN A 25 0.55 18.32 -12.64
CA ASN A 25 -0.07 19.52 -12.03
C ASN A 25 -0.75 19.39 -10.66
N HIS A 26 -0.35 18.45 -9.79
CA HIS A 26 -0.79 18.49 -8.39
C HIS A 26 0.16 19.39 -7.55
N PRO A 27 -0.36 20.36 -6.79
CA PRO A 27 0.47 21.35 -6.08
C PRO A 27 1.21 20.80 -4.84
N ASP A 28 0.75 19.69 -4.26
CA ASP A 28 1.40 19.06 -3.11
C ASP A 28 1.38 17.53 -3.22
N LEU A 29 2.48 16.96 -3.68
CA LEU A 29 2.65 15.54 -3.96
C LEU A 29 3.18 14.75 -2.76
N ARG A 30 2.71 15.05 -1.55
CA ARG A 30 3.08 14.31 -0.35
C ARG A 30 2.30 13.02 -0.17
N ARG A 31 2.92 12.04 0.48
CA ARG A 31 2.29 10.77 0.86
C ARG A 31 1.33 11.02 2.02
N ILE A 32 0.08 10.56 1.87
CA ILE A 32 -0.97 10.76 2.89
C ILE A 32 -1.20 9.48 3.73
N SER A 33 -1.01 8.30 3.14
CA SER A 33 -1.43 7.02 3.75
C SER A 33 -0.29 6.06 4.08
N THR A 34 0.95 6.34 3.67
CA THR A 34 2.12 5.49 3.96
C THR A 34 3.02 6.16 4.97
N ASP A 35 3.73 5.37 5.78
CA ASP A 35 4.74 5.88 6.70
C ASP A 35 5.83 6.69 5.96
N HIS A 36 6.45 7.62 6.69
CA HIS A 36 7.52 8.48 6.22
C HIS A 36 8.74 7.68 5.74
N GLY A 37 9.03 6.52 6.36
CA GLY A 37 10.13 5.63 5.98
C GLY A 37 9.78 4.52 4.98
N PHE A 38 8.55 4.47 4.46
CA PHE A 38 8.11 3.36 3.62
C PHE A 38 8.75 3.38 2.23
N GLU A 39 9.41 2.32 1.79
CA GLU A 39 9.95 2.26 0.42
C GLU A 39 8.99 1.51 -0.51
N GLY A 40 8.62 2.13 -1.63
CA GLY A 40 7.74 1.54 -2.65
C GLY A 40 6.28 2.03 -2.62
N HIS A 41 5.43 1.26 -3.32
CA HIS A 41 4.01 1.57 -3.54
C HIS A 41 3.15 0.34 -3.16
N PRO A 42 2.36 0.42 -2.06
CA PRO A 42 1.72 -0.74 -1.45
C PRO A 42 0.83 -1.60 -2.35
N LEU A 43 0.19 -1.00 -3.36
CA LEU A 43 -0.81 -1.68 -4.19
C LEU A 43 -0.25 -2.16 -5.53
N ARG A 44 1.07 -2.16 -5.70
CA ARG A 44 1.69 -2.81 -6.86
C ARG A 44 1.72 -4.32 -6.66
N LYS A 45 1.57 -5.06 -7.77
CA LYS A 45 1.47 -6.53 -7.77
C LYS A 45 2.79 -7.23 -7.44
N ASP A 46 3.90 -6.53 -7.51
CA ASP A 46 5.25 -7.01 -7.19
C ASP A 46 5.55 -6.94 -5.68
N LEU A 47 4.78 -6.15 -4.92
CA LEU A 47 4.99 -6.00 -3.49
C LEU A 47 4.32 -7.16 -2.71
N PRO A 48 5.05 -7.84 -1.81
CA PRO A 48 4.45 -8.85 -0.94
C PRO A 48 3.47 -8.21 0.04
N LEU A 49 2.39 -8.91 0.36
CA LEU A 49 1.33 -8.43 1.27
C LEU A 49 1.87 -8.04 2.65
N SER A 50 2.85 -8.79 3.16
CA SER A 50 3.48 -8.54 4.46
C SER A 50 4.43 -7.35 4.48
N GLY A 51 4.81 -6.82 3.30
CA GLY A 51 5.86 -5.81 3.18
C GLY A 51 7.26 -6.37 3.42
N TYR A 52 8.25 -5.47 3.52
CA TYR A 52 9.66 -5.82 3.75
C TYR A 52 10.15 -5.56 5.17
N VAL A 53 9.44 -4.71 5.90
CA VAL A 53 9.89 -4.15 7.18
C VAL A 53 8.75 -4.24 8.18
N GLU A 54 9.06 -4.75 9.36
CA GLU A 54 8.20 -4.75 10.53
C GLU A 54 8.66 -3.68 11.52
N VAL A 55 7.74 -3.22 12.36
CA VAL A 55 8.01 -2.19 13.36
C VAL A 55 7.84 -2.81 14.74
N ARG A 56 8.88 -2.74 15.58
CA ARG A 56 8.84 -3.20 16.96
C ARG A 56 9.26 -2.11 17.94
N TYR A 57 8.79 -2.22 19.18
CA TYR A 57 9.26 -1.37 20.26
C TYR A 57 10.49 -2.00 20.93
N ASP A 58 11.56 -1.23 21.07
CA ASP A 58 12.78 -1.65 21.78
C ASP A 58 12.82 -1.02 23.17
N ASP A 59 12.67 -1.84 24.20
CA ASP A 59 12.66 -1.45 25.62
C ASP A 59 13.96 -0.77 26.10
N PRO A 60 15.18 -1.29 25.82
CA PRO A 60 16.43 -0.65 26.23
C PRO A 60 16.64 0.73 25.60
N GLU A 61 16.35 0.88 24.31
CA GLU A 61 16.52 2.15 23.60
C GLU A 61 15.29 3.08 23.73
N LYS A 62 14.17 2.57 24.28
CA LYS A 62 12.88 3.25 24.44
C LYS A 62 12.38 3.90 23.15
N ARG A 63 12.59 3.23 22.02
CA ARG A 63 12.20 3.74 20.70
C ARG A 63 11.54 2.67 19.86
N VAL A 64 10.85 3.14 18.83
CA VAL A 64 10.28 2.30 17.80
C VAL A 64 11.36 2.07 16.74
N VAL A 65 11.68 0.81 16.47
CA VAL A 65 12.69 0.38 15.49
C VAL A 65 12.01 -0.34 14.35
N SER A 66 12.52 -0.14 13.14
CA SER A 66 12.05 -0.76 11.91
C SER A 66 13.09 -1.77 11.44
N GLU A 67 12.71 -3.05 11.34
CA GLU A 67 13.63 -4.14 11.01
C GLU A 67 13.08 -5.04 9.90
N PRO A 68 13.95 -5.79 9.21
CA PRO A 68 13.50 -6.74 8.20
C PRO A 68 12.51 -7.73 8.80
N ILE A 69 11.44 -8.02 8.06
CA ILE A 69 10.39 -8.91 8.54
C ILE A 69 10.90 -10.35 8.66
N GLU A 70 10.70 -10.95 9.84
CA GLU A 70 10.90 -12.38 10.06
C GLU A 70 9.56 -13.02 10.46
N MET A 71 8.84 -13.57 9.48
CA MET A 71 7.56 -14.24 9.74
C MET A 71 7.79 -15.65 10.29
N THR A 72 7.15 -15.96 11.43
CA THR A 72 7.12 -17.33 11.97
C THR A 72 6.24 -18.27 11.14
N GLN A 73 5.26 -17.72 10.43
CA GLN A 73 4.36 -18.42 9.53
C GLN A 73 4.20 -17.64 8.23
N ASP A 74 4.37 -18.32 7.10
CA ASP A 74 4.15 -17.75 5.77
C ASP A 74 2.66 -17.50 5.46
N PHE A 75 2.40 -16.55 4.58
CA PHE A 75 1.04 -16.25 4.12
C PHE A 75 0.46 -17.43 3.33
N ALA A 76 -0.68 -17.95 3.78
CA ALA A 76 -1.38 -19.03 3.09
C ALA A 76 -2.11 -18.49 1.86
N ILE A 77 -1.63 -18.87 0.67
CA ILE A 77 -2.29 -18.59 -0.60
C ILE A 77 -3.29 -19.70 -0.86
N PHE A 78 -4.58 -19.40 -0.72
CA PHE A 78 -5.66 -20.31 -1.07
C PHE A 78 -6.12 -20.05 -2.50
N ASP A 79 -6.12 -21.09 -3.32
CA ASP A 79 -6.77 -21.05 -4.63
C ASP A 79 -8.24 -21.41 -4.46
N SER A 80 -9.10 -20.40 -4.38
CA SER A 80 -10.54 -20.57 -4.28
C SER A 80 -11.23 -20.65 -5.65
N ALA A 81 -10.48 -20.62 -6.76
CA ALA A 81 -11.07 -20.66 -8.09
C ALA A 81 -11.68 -22.03 -8.34
N SER A 82 -13.01 -22.06 -8.53
CA SER A 82 -13.68 -23.27 -8.99
C SER A 82 -13.27 -23.54 -10.44
N PRO A 83 -12.83 -24.76 -10.79
CA PRO A 83 -12.53 -25.13 -12.18
C PRO A 83 -13.72 -25.00 -13.13
N TRP A 84 -14.93 -24.87 -12.58
CA TRP A 84 -16.21 -24.93 -13.30
C TRP A 84 -16.87 -23.56 -13.48
N GLU A 85 -16.25 -22.49 -12.97
CA GLU A 85 -16.74 -21.12 -13.11
C GLU A 85 -16.10 -20.50 -14.36
N GLU A 86 -16.53 -20.95 -15.53
CA GLU A 86 -16.32 -20.20 -16.76
C GLU A 86 -17.22 -18.97 -16.72
N ARG A 87 -16.66 -17.77 -16.91
CA ARG A 87 -17.44 -16.53 -17.08
C ARG A 87 -18.47 -16.75 -18.19
N SER A 88 -19.73 -16.88 -17.84
CA SER A 88 -20.84 -16.76 -18.77
C SER A 88 -21.07 -15.29 -19.09
N ASP A 89 -20.08 -14.62 -19.69
CA ASP A 89 -20.20 -13.25 -20.17
C ASP A 89 -19.83 -13.23 -21.67
N VAL A 90 -20.84 -13.52 -22.50
CA VAL A 90 -20.92 -13.09 -23.90
C VAL A 90 -21.99 -12.02 -23.98
#